data_AF-A0AAD7IG67-F1
#
_entry.id   AF-A0AAD7IG67-F1
#
_cell.length_a   1.000
_cell.length_b   1.000
_cell.length_c   1.000
_cell.angle_alpha   90.00
_cell.angle_beta   90.00
_cell.angle_gamma   90.00
#
_symmetry.space_group_name_H-M   'P 1'
#
loop_
_entity.id
_entity.type
_entity.pdbx_description
1 polymer ?
#
loop_
_entity_poly.entity_id
_entity_poly.type
_entity_poly.pdbx_seq_one_letter_code
_entity_poly.pdbx_strand_id
1 'polypeptide(L)'
;MNSHPQTSLDMPLRHSKEAPKTFKGKYSEVDTFLRHYDKLLQNFQVTDPREQCDLILDYCSTKVAEYIKSEEAYITSDWPALRSEIRNYYDAEKVDQRYLPGDLTSFTRRSARKTIHTLGQWKEYYRKYKAIAGNMGKNKMEEDKIAGYFWLGIHPTLQRELKLDMTTKHPKRDTSQAPPMKHVKEAAEEYFKRDQF
;
A
#
# COMPACT_ATOMS: atom_id res chain seq x y z
N MET A 1 5.33 24.73 28.01
CA MET A 1 6.16 23.51 28.16
C MET A 1 7.41 23.74 27.32
N ASN A 2 8.58 23.81 27.95
CA ASN A 2 9.83 24.18 27.29
C ASN A 2 10.32 23.02 26.42
N SER A 3 10.11 23.11 25.10
CA SER A 3 10.76 22.21 24.14
C SER A 3 12.26 22.51 24.16
N HIS A 4 13.04 21.61 24.75
CA HIS A 4 14.49 21.61 24.55
C HIS A 4 14.77 21.46 23.03
N PRO A 5 15.78 22.14 22.48
CA PRO A 5 16.19 21.89 21.10
C PRO A 5 16.62 20.43 20.99
N GLN A 6 15.82 19.63 20.29
CA GLN A 6 16.12 18.23 20.04
C GLN A 6 17.32 18.16 19.10
N THR A 7 18.40 17.55 19.58
CA THR A 7 19.67 17.39 18.84
C THR A 7 19.82 15.93 18.41
N SER A 8 20.82 15.62 17.59
CA SER A 8 21.12 14.25 17.16
C SER A 8 21.36 13.28 18.32
N LEU A 9 21.83 13.78 19.47
CA LEU A 9 21.99 13.02 20.71
C LEU A 9 20.67 12.55 21.33
N ASP A 10 19.55 13.21 21.00
CA ASP A 10 18.21 12.89 21.47
C ASP A 10 17.49 11.88 20.55
N MET A 11 18.15 11.41 19.48
CA MET A 11 17.60 10.43 18.56
C MET A 11 17.16 9.16 19.32
N PRO A 12 15.99 8.61 18.98
CA PRO A 12 15.41 7.53 19.76
C PRO A 12 16.29 6.29 19.72
N LEU A 13 16.75 5.84 20.89
CA LEU A 13 17.53 4.61 21.02
C LEU A 13 16.83 3.43 20.35
N ARG A 14 17.62 2.56 19.72
CA ARG A 14 17.15 1.30 19.12
C ARG A 14 16.23 0.57 20.10
N HIS A 15 15.04 0.19 19.63
CA HIS A 15 13.97 -0.47 20.40
C HIS A 15 13.13 0.41 21.35
N SER A 16 13.37 1.73 21.40
CA SER A 16 12.44 2.65 22.05
C SER A 16 11.11 2.74 21.27
N LYS A 17 10.03 3.19 21.92
CA LYS A 17 8.72 3.32 21.28
C LYS A 17 8.73 4.28 20.08
N GLU A 18 9.65 5.23 20.07
CA GLU A 18 9.77 6.28 19.05
C GLU A 18 10.78 5.90 17.95
N ALA A 19 11.56 4.84 18.15
CA ALA A 19 12.48 4.35 17.14
C ALA A 19 11.75 3.62 16.00
N PRO A 20 12.23 3.71 14.75
CA PRO A 20 11.85 2.82 13.67
C PRO A 20 12.03 1.36 14.08
N LYS A 21 11.15 0.50 13.59
CA LYS A 21 11.39 -0.94 13.65
C LYS A 21 12.71 -1.25 12.96
N THR A 22 13.50 -2.14 13.56
CA THR A 22 14.78 -2.56 12.99
C THR A 22 14.59 -3.08 11.57
N PHE A 23 15.21 -2.42 10.60
CA PHE A 23 15.14 -2.80 9.20
C PHE A 23 16.04 -4.00 8.93
N LYS A 24 15.46 -5.05 8.35
CA LYS A 24 16.11 -6.34 8.11
C LYS A 24 16.34 -6.64 6.62
N GLY A 25 16.24 -5.64 5.75
CA GLY A 25 16.46 -5.81 4.30
C GLY A 25 15.24 -6.35 3.53
N LYS A 26 14.03 -6.23 4.08
CA LYS A 26 12.83 -6.69 3.40
C LYS A 26 12.33 -5.63 2.43
N TYR A 27 12.28 -5.96 1.14
CA TYR A 27 11.85 -5.05 0.06
C TYR A 27 10.55 -4.29 0.38
N SER A 28 9.54 -4.97 0.97
CA SER A 28 8.24 -4.40 1.35
C SER A 28 8.27 -3.30 2.40
N GLU A 29 9.38 -3.18 3.11
CA GLU A 29 9.52 -2.27 4.25
C GLU A 29 10.47 -1.11 3.96
N VAL A 30 11.25 -1.17 2.86
CA VAL A 30 12.28 -0.17 2.51
C VAL A 30 11.73 1.25 2.52
N ASP A 31 10.68 1.52 1.74
CA ASP A 31 10.11 2.87 1.64
C ASP A 31 9.47 3.37 2.93
N THR A 32 8.88 2.45 3.70
CA THR A 32 8.28 2.83 4.99
C THR A 32 9.36 3.12 6.02
N PHE A 33 10.45 2.35 6.01
CA PHE A 33 11.62 2.55 6.84
C PHE A 33 12.31 3.88 6.52
N LEU A 34 12.70 4.10 5.26
CA LEU A 34 13.37 5.33 4.82
C LEU A 34 12.53 6.57 5.10
N ARG A 35 11.22 6.54 4.82
CA ARG A 35 10.31 7.66 5.15
C ARG A 35 10.22 7.92 6.65
N HIS A 36 10.27 6.89 7.49
CA HIS A 36 10.26 7.09 8.94
C HIS A 36 11.58 7.69 9.40
N TYR A 37 12.69 7.23 8.86
CA TYR A 37 14.01 7.78 9.13
C TYR A 37 14.13 9.25 8.69
N ASP A 38 13.70 9.60 7.47
CA ASP A 38 13.66 10.98 6.97
C ASP A 38 12.90 11.92 7.92
N LYS A 39 11.79 11.45 8.51
CA LYS A 39 11.03 12.23 9.52
C LYS A 39 11.80 12.43 10.82
N LEU A 40 12.59 11.46 11.25
CA LEU A 40 13.42 11.60 12.44
C LEU A 40 14.51 12.62 12.20
N LEU A 41 15.21 12.55 11.06
CA LEU A 41 16.20 13.56 10.69
C LEU A 41 15.60 14.97 10.72
N GLN A 42 14.38 15.14 10.20
CA GLN A 42 13.67 16.42 10.24
C GLN A 42 13.30 16.86 11.66
N ASN A 43 12.75 15.96 12.48
CA ASN A 43 12.31 16.28 13.83
C ASN A 43 13.49 16.65 14.75
N PHE A 44 14.61 15.95 14.62
CA PHE A 44 15.82 16.15 15.41
C PHE A 44 16.84 17.10 14.74
N GLN A 45 16.42 17.78 13.67
CA GLN A 45 17.22 18.79 12.95
C GLN A 45 18.61 18.30 12.54
N VAL A 46 18.72 17.03 12.18
CA VAL A 46 19.97 16.42 11.72
C VAL A 46 20.24 16.86 10.29
N THR A 47 21.10 17.87 10.13
CA THR A 47 21.44 18.45 8.83
C THR A 47 22.80 18.03 8.29
N ASP A 48 23.68 17.46 9.12
CA ASP A 48 25.00 16.99 8.67
C ASP A 48 24.85 15.68 7.88
N PRO A 49 25.21 15.64 6.58
CA PRO A 49 25.11 14.43 5.76
C PRO A 49 25.85 13.23 6.34
N ARG A 50 26.98 13.45 7.01
CA ARG A 50 27.74 12.36 7.64
C ARG A 50 26.95 11.73 8.79
N GLU A 51 26.37 12.58 9.63
CA GLU A 51 25.53 12.16 10.74
C GLU A 51 24.26 11.43 10.25
N GLN A 52 23.67 11.89 9.14
CA GLN A 52 22.57 11.19 8.47
C GLN A 52 22.96 9.80 7.94
N CYS A 53 24.17 9.63 7.45
CA CYS A 53 24.65 8.32 7.00
C CYS A 53 24.99 7.38 8.17
N ASP A 54 25.50 7.90 9.29
CA ASP A 54 25.87 7.09 10.45
C ASP A 54 24.65 6.65 11.28
N LEU A 55 23.70 7.56 11.56
CA LEU A 55 22.55 7.29 12.42
C LEU A 55 21.59 6.24 11.85
N ILE A 56 21.56 6.03 10.53
CA ILE A 56 20.69 5.01 9.92
C ILE A 56 21.09 3.60 10.36
N LEU A 57 22.37 3.38 10.66
CA LEU A 57 22.92 2.10 11.08
C LEU A 57 22.31 1.62 12.41
N ASP A 58 21.95 2.55 13.29
CA ASP A 58 21.29 2.27 14.56
C ASP A 58 19.89 1.68 14.40
N TYR A 59 19.28 1.86 13.24
CA TYR A 59 17.96 1.32 12.93
C TYR A 59 18.00 0.12 11.98
N CYS A 60 19.19 -0.35 11.62
CA CYS A 60 19.42 -1.48 10.73
C CYS A 60 19.88 -2.73 11.48
N SER A 61 19.55 -3.91 10.95
CA SER A 61 20.17 -5.16 11.39
C SER A 61 21.65 -5.20 11.01
N THR A 62 22.46 -6.02 11.70
CA THR A 62 23.91 -6.10 11.44
C THR A 62 24.25 -6.32 9.97
N LYS A 63 23.56 -7.27 9.30
CA LYS A 63 23.73 -7.54 7.87
C LYS A 63 23.44 -6.33 6.97
N VAL A 64 22.41 -5.57 7.30
CA VAL A 64 22.03 -4.37 6.53
C VAL A 64 23.03 -3.26 6.79
N ALA A 65 23.49 -3.08 8.04
CA ALA A 65 24.48 -2.10 8.40
C ALA A 65 25.84 -2.38 7.74
N GLU A 66 26.26 -3.64 7.65
CA GLU A 66 27.46 -4.05 6.92
C GLU A 66 27.38 -3.71 5.44
N TYR A 67 26.22 -3.97 4.81
CA TYR A 67 25.96 -3.58 3.42
C TYR A 67 26.02 -2.05 3.24
N ILE A 68 25.31 -1.29 4.08
CA ILE A 68 25.31 0.18 4.01
C ILE A 68 26.75 0.73 4.11
N LYS A 69 27.57 0.17 5.01
CA LYS A 69 28.96 0.59 5.19
C LYS A 69 29.87 0.29 3.99
N SER A 70 29.49 -0.66 3.13
CA SER A 70 30.26 -0.98 1.92
C SER A 70 29.92 -0.11 0.71
N GLU A 71 28.82 0.65 0.75
CA GLU A 71 28.40 1.48 -0.37
C GLU A 71 29.23 2.77 -0.49
N GLU A 72 29.49 3.20 -1.72
CA GLU A 72 30.27 4.40 -2.01
C GLU A 72 29.62 5.66 -1.44
N ALA A 73 28.28 5.77 -1.52
CA ALA A 73 27.56 6.92 -0.97
C ALA A 73 27.66 7.05 0.56
N TYR A 74 27.87 5.94 1.28
CA TYR A 74 28.16 6.00 2.71
C TYR A 74 29.57 6.56 2.96
N ILE A 75 30.56 6.09 2.19
CA ILE A 75 31.96 6.53 2.31
C ILE A 75 32.08 8.03 1.98
N THR A 76 31.36 8.52 0.97
CA THR A 76 31.35 9.93 0.57
C THR A 76 30.41 10.80 1.40
N SER A 77 29.67 10.22 2.36
CA SER A 77 28.68 10.91 3.20
C SER A 77 27.58 11.62 2.39
N ASP A 78 27.07 10.96 1.34
CA ASP A 78 25.97 11.44 0.52
C ASP A 78 24.67 10.71 0.88
N TRP A 79 23.90 11.30 1.79
CA TRP A 79 22.61 10.74 2.22
C TRP A 79 21.61 10.56 1.07
N PRO A 80 21.37 11.56 0.19
CA PRO A 80 20.50 11.38 -0.98
C PRO A 80 20.88 10.20 -1.87
N ALA A 81 22.18 10.04 -2.19
CA ALA A 81 22.67 8.92 -3.00
C ALA A 81 22.50 7.58 -2.25
N LEU A 82 22.89 7.52 -0.97
CA LEU A 82 22.79 6.32 -0.15
C LEU A 82 21.33 5.85 -0.01
N ARG A 83 20.39 6.79 0.16
CA ARG A 83 18.96 6.52 0.19
C ARG A 83 18.47 5.89 -1.12
N SER A 84 19.00 6.32 -2.26
CA SER A 84 18.68 5.76 -3.58
C SER A 84 19.28 4.36 -3.76
N GLU A 85 20.53 4.15 -3.33
CA GLU A 85 21.22 2.85 -3.37
C GLU A 85 20.50 1.81 -2.51
N ILE A 86 20.13 2.14 -1.26
CA ILE A 86 19.34 1.28 -0.39
C ILE A 86 18.00 0.92 -1.04
N ARG A 87 17.33 1.90 -1.67
CA ARG A 87 16.05 1.69 -2.38
C ARG A 87 16.22 0.72 -3.56
N ASN A 88 17.30 0.85 -4.33
CA ASN A 88 17.59 0.02 -5.49
C ASN A 88 18.01 -1.41 -5.09
N TYR A 89 18.97 -1.56 -4.18
CA TYR A 89 19.52 -2.86 -3.78
C TYR A 89 18.48 -3.80 -3.18
N TYR A 90 17.58 -3.26 -2.35
CA TYR A 90 16.50 -4.04 -1.77
C TYR A 90 15.25 -4.10 -2.66
N ASP A 91 15.34 -3.69 -3.92
CA ASP A 91 14.26 -3.70 -4.90
C ASP A 91 12.96 -3.08 -4.34
N ALA A 92 13.02 -1.89 -3.74
CA ALA A 92 11.84 -1.26 -3.14
C ALA A 92 10.69 -1.07 -4.15
N GLU A 93 10.99 -1.00 -5.44
CA GLU A 93 10.01 -0.96 -6.53
C GLU A 93 9.21 -2.27 -6.68
N LYS A 94 9.72 -3.42 -6.19
CA LYS A 94 8.93 -4.67 -6.13
C LYS A 94 7.71 -4.54 -5.22
N VAL A 95 7.66 -3.55 -4.34
CA VAL A 95 6.44 -3.24 -3.56
C VAL A 95 5.33 -2.70 -4.43
N ASP A 96 5.68 -1.88 -5.41
CA ASP A 96 4.74 -1.41 -6.43
C ASP A 96 4.27 -2.60 -7.29
N GLN A 97 5.10 -3.64 -7.42
CA GLN A 97 4.77 -4.91 -8.09
C GLN A 97 4.17 -6.01 -7.17
N ARG A 98 3.80 -5.70 -5.91
CA ARG A 98 3.30 -6.69 -4.92
C ARG A 98 2.12 -7.53 -5.40
N TYR A 99 1.43 -7.08 -6.44
CA TYR A 99 0.37 -7.82 -7.11
C TYR A 99 0.68 -7.93 -8.60
N LEU A 100 0.96 -9.15 -9.04
CA LEU A 100 1.14 -9.47 -10.44
C LEU A 100 -0.22 -9.37 -11.17
N PRO A 101 -0.27 -9.09 -12.48
CA PRO A 101 -1.52 -9.15 -13.25
C PRO A 101 -2.30 -10.47 -13.08
N GLY A 102 -1.58 -11.57 -12.82
CA GLY A 102 -2.16 -12.88 -12.47
C GLY A 102 -2.88 -12.93 -11.13
N ASP A 103 -2.51 -12.09 -10.16
CA ASP A 103 -3.13 -12.04 -8.82
C ASP A 103 -4.54 -11.48 -8.88
N LEU A 104 -4.78 -10.47 -9.72
CA LEU A 104 -6.11 -9.91 -9.94
C LEU A 104 -7.05 -10.96 -10.56
N THR A 105 -6.57 -11.66 -11.59
CA THR A 105 -7.32 -12.74 -12.25
C THR A 105 -7.61 -13.89 -11.28
N SER A 106 -6.61 -14.30 -10.50
CA SER A 106 -6.74 -15.39 -9.52
C SER A 106 -7.63 -15.01 -8.35
N PHE A 107 -7.58 -13.77 -7.87
CA PHE A 107 -8.48 -13.25 -6.86
C PHE A 107 -9.92 -13.18 -7.37
N THR A 108 -10.12 -12.67 -8.58
CA THR A 108 -11.43 -12.59 -9.25
C THR A 108 -12.07 -13.97 -9.33
N ARG A 109 -11.37 -14.96 -9.90
CA ARG A 109 -11.89 -16.34 -10.03
C ARG A 109 -12.23 -16.99 -8.69
N ARG A 110 -11.39 -16.78 -7.67
CA ARG A 110 -11.63 -17.35 -6.32
C ARG A 110 -12.80 -16.66 -5.61
N SER A 111 -12.91 -15.35 -5.76
CA SER A 111 -13.96 -14.56 -5.10
C SER A 111 -15.32 -14.78 -5.72
N ALA A 112 -15.39 -14.96 -7.05
CA ALA A 112 -16.64 -15.24 -7.76
C ALA A 112 -17.31 -16.55 -7.33
N ARG A 113 -16.56 -17.47 -6.71
CA ARG A 113 -17.06 -18.74 -6.15
C ARG A 113 -17.55 -18.61 -4.70
N LYS A 114 -17.32 -17.47 -4.05
CA LYS A 114 -17.70 -17.24 -2.65
C LYS A 114 -18.93 -16.35 -2.60
N THR A 115 -20.00 -16.86 -2.02
CA THR A 115 -21.18 -16.05 -1.74
C THR A 115 -20.87 -15.01 -0.66
N ILE A 116 -21.43 -13.81 -0.83
CA ILE A 116 -21.31 -12.71 0.11
C ILE A 116 -22.72 -12.46 0.65
N HIS A 117 -22.91 -12.71 1.95
CA HIS A 117 -24.20 -12.63 2.62
C HIS A 117 -24.30 -11.43 3.56
N THR A 118 -23.17 -10.77 3.86
CA THR A 118 -23.14 -9.71 4.86
C THR A 118 -22.34 -8.51 4.37
N LEU A 119 -22.66 -7.34 4.94
CA LEU A 119 -21.90 -6.11 4.72
C LEU A 119 -20.43 -6.26 5.12
N GLY A 120 -20.13 -7.07 6.15
CA GLY A 120 -18.75 -7.36 6.58
C GLY A 120 -17.96 -8.10 5.50
N GLN A 121 -18.52 -9.17 4.95
CA GLN A 121 -17.91 -9.93 3.85
C GLN A 121 -17.76 -9.08 2.58
N TRP A 122 -18.74 -8.21 2.28
CA TRP A 122 -18.65 -7.25 1.18
C TRP A 122 -17.46 -6.29 1.35
N LYS A 123 -17.35 -5.66 2.52
CA LYS A 123 -16.25 -4.73 2.83
C LYS A 123 -14.89 -5.42 2.78
N GLU A 124 -14.81 -6.68 3.22
CA GLU A 124 -13.59 -7.47 3.12
C GLU A 124 -13.19 -7.74 1.66
N TYR A 125 -14.15 -8.17 0.83
CA TYR A 125 -13.95 -8.36 -0.60
C TYR A 125 -13.47 -7.06 -1.27
N TYR A 126 -14.18 -5.95 -1.06
CA TYR A 126 -13.84 -4.65 -1.62
C TYR A 126 -12.43 -4.19 -1.22
N ARG A 127 -12.07 -4.31 0.07
CA ARG A 127 -10.73 -3.95 0.56
C ARG A 127 -9.64 -4.79 -0.10
N LYS A 128 -9.81 -6.11 -0.18
CA LYS A 128 -8.84 -7.01 -0.81
C LYS A 128 -8.68 -6.72 -2.30
N TYR A 129 -9.78 -6.52 -3.01
CA TYR A 129 -9.75 -6.17 -4.43
C TYR A 129 -9.03 -4.83 -4.66
N LYS A 130 -9.38 -3.79 -3.89
CA LYS A 130 -8.77 -2.46 -4.02
C LYS A 130 -7.27 -2.46 -3.70
N ALA A 131 -6.82 -3.28 -2.76
CA ALA A 131 -5.40 -3.45 -2.47
C ALA A 131 -4.63 -4.05 -3.66
N ILE A 132 -5.23 -5.02 -4.37
CA ILE A 132 -4.64 -5.65 -5.56
C ILE A 132 -4.65 -4.68 -6.74
N ALA A 133 -5.80 -4.06 -7.02
CA ALA A 133 -6.00 -3.19 -8.17
C ALA A 133 -5.31 -1.82 -8.03
N GLY A 134 -5.15 -1.31 -6.81
CA GLY A 134 -4.51 -0.01 -6.55
C GLY A 134 -3.04 0.07 -6.98
N ASN A 135 -2.37 -1.08 -7.10
CA ASN A 135 -1.00 -1.17 -7.60
C ASN A 135 -0.93 -1.27 -9.14
N MET A 136 -2.07 -1.36 -9.84
CA MET A 136 -2.15 -1.58 -11.28
C MET A 136 -2.64 -0.35 -12.07
N GLY A 137 -2.66 0.87 -11.52
CA GLY A 137 -3.40 1.98 -12.14
C GLY A 137 -2.60 3.25 -12.38
N LYS A 138 -2.25 3.54 -13.65
CA LYS A 138 -1.95 4.91 -14.13
C LYS A 138 -2.60 5.27 -15.49
N ASN A 139 -3.39 4.40 -16.13
CA ASN A 139 -4.06 4.70 -17.41
C ASN A 139 -5.56 4.36 -17.40
N LYS A 140 -6.38 5.19 -18.07
CA LYS A 140 -7.84 5.08 -18.16
C LYS A 140 -8.33 3.79 -18.83
N MET A 141 -7.60 3.26 -19.82
CA MET A 141 -7.91 1.95 -20.42
C MET A 141 -7.74 0.78 -19.44
N GLU A 142 -6.95 0.98 -18.38
CA GLU A 142 -6.73 0.01 -17.32
C GLU A 142 -7.87 0.04 -16.30
N GLU A 143 -8.46 1.22 -16.05
CA GLU A 143 -9.61 1.38 -15.15
C GLU A 143 -10.83 0.58 -15.59
N ASP A 144 -11.14 0.56 -16.89
CA ASP A 144 -12.28 -0.22 -17.41
C ASP A 144 -12.07 -1.72 -17.24
N LYS A 145 -10.84 -2.20 -17.47
CA LYS A 145 -10.47 -3.60 -17.23
C LYS A 145 -10.55 -3.93 -15.74
N ILE A 146 -10.05 -3.05 -14.87
CA ILE A 146 -10.14 -3.18 -13.42
C ILE A 146 -11.60 -3.19 -12.97
N ALA A 147 -12.48 -2.37 -13.54
CA ALA A 147 -13.91 -2.39 -13.22
C ALA A 147 -14.56 -3.72 -13.69
N GLY A 148 -14.17 -4.23 -14.86
CA GLY A 148 -14.59 -5.53 -15.36
C GLY A 148 -14.22 -6.69 -14.44
N TYR A 149 -12.94 -6.79 -14.05
CA TYR A 149 -12.48 -7.81 -13.09
C TYR A 149 -13.15 -7.68 -11.72
N PHE A 150 -13.45 -6.45 -11.29
CA PHE A 150 -14.18 -6.22 -10.06
C PHE A 150 -15.58 -6.83 -10.15
N TRP A 151 -16.33 -6.49 -11.20
CA TRP A 151 -17.67 -7.04 -11.41
C TRP A 151 -17.63 -8.57 -11.46
N LEU A 152 -16.75 -9.14 -12.29
CA LEU A 152 -16.60 -10.60 -12.47
C LEU A 152 -16.18 -11.34 -11.19
N GLY A 153 -15.58 -10.64 -10.22
CA GLY A 153 -15.13 -11.21 -8.96
C GLY A 153 -16.24 -11.35 -7.92
N ILE A 154 -17.42 -10.80 -8.20
CA ILE A 154 -18.61 -10.89 -7.36
C ILE A 154 -19.37 -12.17 -7.73
N HIS A 155 -19.90 -12.87 -6.72
CA HIS A 155 -20.70 -14.08 -6.96
C HIS A 155 -21.92 -13.80 -7.86
N PRO A 156 -22.25 -14.67 -8.84
CA PRO A 156 -23.35 -14.45 -9.79
C PRO A 156 -24.70 -14.12 -9.14
N THR A 157 -25.01 -14.74 -7.99
CA THR A 157 -26.23 -14.43 -7.23
C THR A 157 -26.28 -12.97 -6.82
N LEU A 158 -25.20 -12.45 -6.21
CA LEU A 158 -25.15 -11.06 -5.77
C LEU A 158 -25.08 -10.12 -6.98
N GLN A 159 -24.38 -10.48 -8.05
CA GLN A 159 -24.38 -9.70 -9.30
C GLN A 159 -25.80 -9.47 -9.83
N ARG A 160 -26.68 -10.48 -9.79
CA ARG A 160 -28.05 -10.35 -10.25
C ARG A 160 -28.84 -9.32 -9.44
N GLU A 161 -28.74 -9.38 -8.12
CA GLU A 161 -29.43 -8.46 -7.22
C GLU A 161 -28.91 -7.03 -7.36
N LEU A 162 -27.57 -6.85 -7.43
CA LEU A 162 -26.96 -5.54 -7.64
C LEU A 162 -27.30 -4.96 -9.01
N LYS A 163 -27.36 -5.80 -10.05
CA LYS A 163 -27.73 -5.37 -11.40
C LYS A 163 -29.17 -4.86 -11.41
N LEU A 164 -30.09 -5.54 -10.73
CA LEU A 164 -31.48 -5.11 -10.60
C LEU A 164 -31.58 -3.72 -9.94
N ASP A 165 -30.98 -3.55 -8.76
CA ASP A 165 -30.98 -2.26 -8.04
C ASP A 165 -30.35 -1.13 -8.88
N MET A 166 -29.24 -1.40 -9.57
CA MET A 166 -28.60 -0.43 -10.46
C MET A 166 -29.47 -0.08 -11.68
N THR A 167 -30.17 -1.04 -12.28
CA THR A 167 -31.06 -0.77 -13.43
C THR A 167 -32.28 0.08 -13.05
N THR A 168 -32.81 -0.12 -11.84
CA THR A 168 -33.91 0.71 -11.31
C THR A 168 -33.46 2.14 -11.06
N LYS A 169 -32.23 2.34 -10.56
CA LYS A 169 -31.69 3.68 -10.25
C LYS A 169 -31.09 4.41 -11.46
N HIS A 170 -30.58 3.68 -12.44
CA HIS A 170 -29.88 4.24 -13.61
C HIS A 170 -30.38 3.62 -14.93
N PRO A 171 -31.62 3.93 -15.35
CA PRO A 171 -32.25 3.32 -16.52
C PRO A 171 -31.61 3.70 -17.87
N LYS A 172 -30.88 4.83 -17.95
CA LYS A 172 -30.24 5.32 -19.19
C LYS A 172 -28.81 4.81 -19.41
N ARG A 173 -28.36 3.86 -18.59
CA ARG A 173 -26.97 3.43 -18.60
C ARG A 173 -26.73 2.38 -19.68
N ASP A 174 -25.64 2.53 -20.43
CA ASP A 174 -25.17 1.51 -21.36
C ASP A 174 -24.84 0.20 -20.60
N THR A 175 -25.56 -0.86 -20.94
CA THR A 175 -25.44 -2.20 -20.37
C THR A 175 -24.31 -3.02 -21.00
N SER A 176 -23.68 -2.52 -22.08
CA SER A 176 -22.57 -3.19 -22.75
C SER A 176 -21.24 -3.08 -21.99
N GLN A 177 -21.14 -2.11 -21.06
CA GLN A 177 -19.93 -1.85 -20.27
C GLN A 177 -20.06 -2.32 -18.82
N ALA A 178 -18.93 -2.74 -18.26
CA ALA A 178 -18.86 -3.12 -16.86
C ALA A 178 -19.29 -1.96 -15.94
N PRO A 179 -20.03 -2.23 -14.86
CA PRO A 179 -20.28 -1.27 -13.80
C PRO A 179 -19.03 -0.57 -13.24
N PRO A 180 -18.92 0.78 -13.22
CA PRO A 180 -17.90 1.45 -12.44
C PRO A 180 -17.94 0.95 -11.00
N MET A 181 -16.77 0.69 -10.44
CA MET A 181 -16.63 0.15 -9.10
C MET A 181 -17.36 0.99 -8.05
N LYS A 182 -17.45 2.32 -8.26
CA LYS A 182 -18.17 3.24 -7.38
C LYS A 182 -19.66 2.89 -7.28
N HIS A 183 -20.34 2.73 -8.40
CA HIS A 183 -21.77 2.42 -8.43
C HIS A 183 -22.07 1.04 -7.85
N VAL A 184 -21.20 0.05 -8.12
CA VAL A 184 -21.34 -1.30 -7.55
C VAL A 184 -21.15 -1.27 -6.03
N LYS A 185 -20.19 -0.48 -5.53
CA LYS A 185 -19.98 -0.29 -4.09
C LYS A 185 -21.21 0.30 -3.41
N GLU A 186 -21.75 1.36 -3.97
CA GLU A 186 -22.94 2.05 -3.44
C GLU A 186 -24.16 1.10 -3.43
N ALA A 187 -24.43 0.44 -4.55
CA ALA A 187 -25.52 -0.54 -4.66
C ALA A 187 -25.39 -1.68 -3.64
N ALA A 188 -24.18 -2.22 -3.45
CA ALA A 188 -23.95 -3.30 -2.50
C ALA A 188 -24.07 -2.85 -1.04
N GLU A 189 -23.55 -1.66 -0.70
CA GLU A 189 -23.70 -1.11 0.65
C GLU A 189 -25.17 -0.83 0.99
N GLU A 190 -25.98 -0.41 0.03
CA GLU A 190 -27.43 -0.27 0.22
C GLU A 190 -28.14 -1.62 0.32
N TYR A 191 -27.85 -2.57 -0.58
CA TYR A 191 -28.42 -3.91 -0.56
C TYR A 191 -28.25 -4.58 0.80
N PHE A 192 -27.03 -4.61 1.34
CA PHE A 192 -26.76 -5.23 2.63
C PHE A 192 -27.23 -4.42 3.85
N LYS A 193 -27.50 -3.11 3.70
CA LYS A 193 -28.16 -2.32 4.75
C LYS A 193 -29.66 -2.58 4.84
N ARG A 194 -30.30 -2.83 3.69
CA ARG A 194 -31.73 -3.18 3.61
C ARG A 194 -32.00 -4.58 4.18
N ASP A 195 -31.08 -5.51 3.98
CA ASP A 195 -31.16 -6.91 4.44
C ASP A 195 -30.82 -7.13 5.94
N GLN A 196 -30.51 -6.06 6.68
CA GLN A 196 -30.26 -6.09 8.13
C GLN A 196 -31.52 -5.89 9.00
N PHE A 197 -32.72 -5.87 8.40
CA PHE A 197 -34.00 -5.68 9.07
C PHE A 197 -34.94 -6.86 8.86
#